data_AF-X0UBG3-F1
#
_entry.id   AF-X0UBG3-F1
#
_cell.length_a   1.000
_cell.length_b   1.000
_cell.length_c   1.000
_cell.angle_alpha   90.00
_cell.angle_beta   90.00
_cell.angle_gamma   90.00
#
_symmetry.space_group_name_H-M   'P 1'
#
loop_
_entity.id
_entity.type
_entity.pdbx_description
1 polymer ?
#
loop_
_entity_poly.entity_id
_entity_poly.type
_entity_poly.pdbx_seq_one_letter_code
_entity_poly.pdbx_strand_id
1 'polypeptide(L)'
;LLDDQMVAEELRLAYKILKNADYLPPEIELKKEIQQTAELLRGMGETAVKYRTMQKLNFLIMKLNTLRNTAIEFEAPQKYSDKLIEKLESSASSAKQKK
;
A
#
# COMPACT_ATOMS: atom_id res chain seq x y z
N LEU A 1 -10.56 31.99 13.03
CA LEU A 1 -11.27 31.72 14.31
C LEU A 1 -12.74 31.26 14.08
N LEU A 2 -13.14 30.88 12.86
CA LEU A 2 -14.56 30.70 12.47
C LEU A 2 -14.93 29.28 11.97
N ASP A 3 -13.98 28.34 11.85
CA ASP A 3 -14.24 27.03 11.23
C ASP A 3 -15.14 26.09 12.07
N ASP A 4 -15.33 26.36 13.36
CA ASP A 4 -16.00 25.42 14.27
C ASP A 4 -17.42 25.89 14.68
N GLN A 5 -18.00 26.86 13.95
CA GLN A 5 -19.39 27.31 14.18
C GLN A 5 -20.43 26.27 13.80
N MET A 6 -20.07 25.33 12.92
CA MET A 6 -20.91 24.19 12.54
C MET A 6 -20.97 23.10 13.62
N VAL A 7 -20.16 23.23 14.68
CA VAL A 7 -20.12 22.30 15.82
C VAL A 7 -20.78 22.97 17.02
N ALA A 8 -21.68 22.24 17.69
CA ALA A 8 -22.35 22.66 18.91
C ALA A 8 -21.33 23.09 19.99
N GLU A 9 -21.70 24.06 20.82
CA GLU A 9 -20.77 24.74 21.72
C GLU A 9 -20.11 23.78 22.71
N GLU A 10 -20.88 22.86 23.25
CA GLU A 10 -20.46 21.81 24.17
C GLU A 10 -19.50 20.79 23.55
N LEU A 11 -19.52 20.62 22.22
CA LEU A 11 -18.67 19.66 21.50
C LEU A 11 -17.39 20.29 20.91
N ARG A 12 -17.29 21.62 20.90
CA ARG A 12 -16.22 22.35 20.20
C ARG A 12 -14.83 22.08 20.78
N LEU A 13 -14.73 21.90 22.10
CA LEU A 13 -13.46 21.57 22.76
C LEU A 13 -12.98 20.16 22.37
N ALA A 14 -13.86 19.16 22.45
CA ALA A 14 -13.55 17.79 22.05
C ALA A 14 -13.20 17.71 20.55
N TYR A 15 -13.95 18.41 19.69
CA TYR A 15 -13.69 18.49 18.26
C TYR A 15 -12.32 19.10 17.94
N LYS A 16 -11.93 20.20 18.61
CA LYS A 16 -10.60 20.79 18.45
C LYS A 16 -9.48 19.86 18.91
N ILE A 17 -9.67 19.18 20.04
CA ILE A 17 -8.69 18.21 20.53
C ILE A 17 -8.51 17.09 19.49
N LEU A 18 -9.60 16.51 18.99
CA LEU A 18 -9.56 15.44 17.99
C LEU A 18 -8.98 15.88 16.64
N LYS A 19 -9.35 17.08 16.15
CA LYS A 19 -8.81 17.66 14.90
C LYS A 19 -7.31 17.91 14.98
N ASN A 20 -6.79 18.22 16.16
CA ASN A 20 -5.38 18.51 16.41
C ASN A 20 -4.60 17.31 16.96
N ALA A 21 -5.22 16.15 17.19
CA ALA A 21 -4.57 15.02 17.87
C ALA A 21 -3.63 14.20 16.96
N ASP A 22 -3.16 14.77 15.85
CA ASP A 22 -2.22 14.17 14.89
C ASP A 22 -2.59 12.74 14.44
N TYR A 23 -3.87 12.37 14.52
CA TYR A 23 -4.32 11.05 14.08
C TYR A 23 -4.16 10.93 12.57
N LEU A 24 -3.25 10.05 12.17
CA LEU A 24 -3.02 9.75 10.77
C LEU A 24 -4.01 8.67 10.34
N PRO A 25 -4.78 8.86 9.25
CA PRO A 25 -5.63 7.81 8.71
C PRO A 25 -4.81 6.54 8.44
N PRO A 26 -5.35 5.34 8.71
CA PRO A 26 -4.62 4.08 8.60
C PRO A 26 -4.08 3.84 7.18
N GLU A 27 -4.72 4.40 6.15
CA GLU A 27 -4.26 4.34 4.76
C GLU A 27 -2.97 5.14 4.56
N ILE A 28 -2.84 6.29 5.22
CA ILE A 28 -1.64 7.12 5.12
C ILE A 28 -0.49 6.48 5.90
N GLU A 29 -0.77 5.88 7.05
CA GLU A 29 0.21 5.10 7.81
C GLU A 29 0.76 3.94 6.97
N LEU A 30 -0.13 3.16 6.36
CA LEU A 30 0.26 2.05 5.48
C LEU A 30 1.08 2.51 4.27
N LYS A 31 0.74 3.66 3.67
CA LYS A 31 1.55 4.24 2.58
C LYS A 31 2.97 4.57 3.04
N LYS A 32 3.12 5.14 4.24
CA LYS A 32 4.45 5.43 4.81
C LYS A 32 5.23 4.12 5.04
N GLU A 33 4.58 3.09 5.59
CA GLU A 33 5.23 1.79 5.81
C GLU A 33 5.68 1.12 4.49
N ILE A 34 4.85 1.19 3.44
CA ILE A 34 5.20 0.69 2.10
C ILE A 34 6.44 1.40 1.56
N GLN A 35 6.50 2.74 1.68
CA GLN A 35 7.65 3.52 1.23
C GLN A 35 8.93 3.17 2.00
N GLN A 36 8.85 3.10 3.32
CA GLN A 36 9.99 2.72 4.17
C GLN A 36 10.48 1.30 3.87
N THR A 37 9.56 0.35 3.70
CA THR A 37 9.90 -1.05 3.37
C THR A 37 10.54 -1.16 1.99
N ALA A 38 10.07 -0.38 1.02
CA ALA A 38 10.67 -0.32 -0.32
C ALA A 38 12.08 0.27 -0.31
N GLU A 39 12.31 1.31 0.50
CA GLU A 39 13.65 1.90 0.67
C GLU A 39 14.62 0.92 1.34
N LEU A 40 14.18 0.26 2.41
CA LEU A 40 14.96 -0.78 3.07
C LEU A 40 15.35 -1.91 2.10
N LEU A 41 14.42 -2.32 1.24
CA LEU A 41 14.66 -3.36 0.25
C LEU A 41 15.72 -2.97 -0.79
N ARG A 42 15.83 -1.67 -1.13
CA ARG A 42 16.87 -1.17 -2.06
C ARG A 42 18.28 -1.29 -1.49
N GLY A 43 18.44 -1.08 -0.18
CA GLY A 43 19.74 -1.18 0.50
C GLY A 43 20.18 -2.59 0.91
N MET A 44 19.34 -3.62 0.70
CA MET A 44 19.63 -5.00 1.14
C MET A 44 20.46 -5.79 0.12
N GLY A 45 21.62 -6.31 0.57
CA GLY A 45 22.51 -7.19 -0.21
C GLY A 45 22.26 -8.69 -0.04
N GLU A 46 21.71 -9.12 1.10
CA GLU A 46 21.43 -10.53 1.44
C GLU A 46 20.18 -11.07 0.72
N THR A 47 20.33 -12.07 -0.13
CA THR A 47 19.25 -12.60 -1.01
C THR A 47 18.06 -13.18 -0.24
N ALA A 48 18.31 -13.94 0.84
CA ALA A 48 17.25 -14.61 1.61
C ALA A 48 16.39 -13.60 2.40
N VAL A 49 17.05 -12.62 3.03
CA VAL A 49 16.38 -11.54 3.77
C VAL A 49 15.60 -10.65 2.80
N LYS A 50 16.20 -10.32 1.65
CA LYS A 50 15.55 -9.55 0.59
C LYS A 50 14.25 -10.18 0.10
N TYR A 51 14.21 -11.51 -0.04
CA TYR A 51 13.00 -12.21 -0.45
C TYR A 51 11.87 -12.08 0.57
N ARG A 52 12.15 -12.25 1.87
CA ARG A 52 11.16 -12.09 2.95
C ARG A 52 10.65 -10.65 3.03
N THR A 53 11.54 -9.66 2.92
CA THR A 53 11.17 -8.24 2.92
C THR A 53 10.30 -7.89 1.72
N MET A 54 10.56 -8.48 0.55
CA MET A 54 9.73 -8.32 -0.64
C MET A 54 8.33 -8.94 -0.46
N GLN A 55 8.22 -10.10 0.18
CA GLN A 55 6.91 -10.67 0.53
C GLN A 55 6.13 -9.76 1.48
N LYS A 56 6.80 -9.20 2.51
CA LYS A 56 6.20 -8.21 3.41
C LYS A 56 5.71 -6.98 2.62
N LEU A 57 6.52 -6.45 1.71
CA LEU A 57 6.13 -5.31 0.88
C LEU A 57 4.87 -5.60 0.06
N ASN A 58 4.79 -6.77 -0.57
CA ASN A 58 3.59 -7.17 -1.34
C ASN A 58 2.35 -7.29 -0.45
N PHE A 59 2.49 -7.88 0.74
CA PHE A 59 1.40 -7.95 1.71
C PHE A 59 0.87 -6.57 2.10
N LEU A 60 1.76 -5.60 2.37
CA LEU A 60 1.36 -4.24 2.71
C LEU A 60 0.62 -3.54 1.57
N ILE A 61 1.09 -3.72 0.33
CA ILE A 61 0.43 -3.18 -0.86
C ILE A 61 -0.96 -3.80 -1.03
N MET A 62 -1.08 -5.11 -0.91
CA MET A 62 -2.37 -5.82 -0.96
C MET A 62 -3.31 -5.29 0.14
N LYS A 63 -2.84 -5.17 1.38
CA LYS A 63 -3.62 -4.64 2.50
C LYS A 63 -4.15 -3.23 2.20
N LEU A 64 -3.30 -2.36 1.67
CA LEU A 64 -3.69 -0.99 1.28
C LEU A 64 -4.76 -1.00 0.17
N ASN A 65 -4.59 -1.82 -0.87
CA ASN A 65 -5.55 -1.92 -1.97
C ASN A 65 -6.91 -2.44 -1.47
N THR A 66 -6.92 -3.47 -0.61
CA THR A 66 -8.15 -4.01 -0.02
C THR A 66 -8.86 -3.02 0.90
N LEU A 67 -8.13 -2.20 1.65
CA LEU A 67 -8.71 -1.20 2.54
C LEU A 67 -9.35 -0.05 1.76
N ARG A 68 -8.73 0.38 0.65
CA ARG A 68 -9.25 1.48 -0.16
C ARG A 68 -10.46 1.11 -1.01
N ASN A 69 -10.63 -0.17 -1.35
CA ASN A 69 -11.71 -0.68 -2.21
C ASN A 69 -11.92 0.16 -3.48
N THR A 70 -10.83 0.60 -4.10
CA THR A 70 -10.83 1.42 -5.32
C THR A 70 -10.80 0.55 -6.56
N ALA A 71 -11.15 1.12 -7.72
CA ALA A 71 -10.96 0.45 -9.00
C ALA A 71 -9.49 0.02 -9.19
N ILE A 72 -9.30 -1.12 -9.85
CA ILE A 72 -7.99 -1.77 -10.05
C ILE A 72 -6.97 -0.83 -10.70
N GLU A 73 -7.43 0.08 -11.56
CA GLU A 73 -6.60 1.09 -12.22
C GLU A 73 -5.92 2.09 -11.26
N PHE A 74 -6.46 2.27 -10.05
CA PHE A 74 -5.92 3.17 -9.01
C PHE A 74 -5.21 2.43 -7.87
N GLU A 75 -5.05 1.12 -8.00
CA GLU A 75 -4.34 0.29 -7.04
C GLU A 75 -2.82 0.53 -7.08
N ALA A 76 -2.16 0.35 -5.95
CA ALA A 76 -0.71 0.34 -5.92
C ALA A 76 -0.19 -0.98 -6.56
N PRO A 77 0.78 -0.91 -7.49
CA PRO A 77 1.25 -2.08 -8.22
C PRO A 77 2.08 -3.01 -7.32
N GLN A 78 1.76 -4.31 -7.35
CA GLN A 78 2.45 -5.34 -6.56
C GLN A 78 3.73 -5.79 -7.29
N LYS A 79 4.81 -6.09 -6.55
CA LYS A 79 6.13 -6.39 -7.16
C LYS A 79 6.27 -7.80 -7.74
N TYR A 80 5.26 -8.66 -7.59
CA TYR A 80 5.27 -10.00 -8.19
C TYR A 80 4.58 -10.08 -9.55
N SER A 81 3.87 -9.03 -9.98
CA SER A 81 3.11 -9.03 -11.25
C SER A 81 3.99 -9.41 -12.43
N ASP A 82 5.20 -8.85 -12.48
CA ASP A 82 6.09 -8.95 -13.63
C ASP A 82 6.57 -10.40 -13.81
N LYS A 83 6.87 -11.10 -12.72
CA LYS A 83 7.26 -12.53 -12.74
C LYS A 83 6.10 -13.43 -13.16
N LEU A 84 4.86 -13.07 -12.82
CA LEU A 84 3.69 -13.83 -13.23
C LEU A 84 3.40 -13.61 -14.71
N ILE A 85 3.51 -12.37 -15.19
CA ILE A 85 3.38 -12.03 -16.62
C ILE A 85 4.43 -12.80 -17.43
N GLU A 86 5.70 -12.76 -17.03
CA GLU A 86 6.78 -13.50 -17.68
C GLU A 86 6.50 -15.02 -17.75
N LYS A 87 6.03 -15.60 -16.64
CA LYS A 87 5.65 -17.02 -16.62
C LYS A 87 4.46 -17.32 -17.54
N LEU A 88 3.44 -16.46 -17.54
CA LEU A 88 2.25 -16.65 -18.37
C LEU A 88 2.60 -16.56 -19.86
N GLU A 89 3.44 -15.60 -20.23
CA GLU A 89 3.99 -15.44 -21.57
C GLU A 89 4.83 -16.65 -21.99
N SER A 90 5.71 -17.15 -21.11
CA SER A 90 6.51 -18.35 -21.39
C SER A 90 5.66 -19.61 -21.60
N SER A 91 4.56 -19.74 -20.84
CA SER A 91 3.59 -20.83 -20.97
C SER A 91 2.80 -20.74 -22.28
N ALA A 92 2.33 -19.54 -22.66
CA ALA A 92 1.63 -19.30 -23.91
C ALA A 92 2.50 -19.58 -25.16
N SER A 93 3.79 -19.25 -25.08
CA SER A 93 4.79 -19.51 -26.13
C SER A 93 5.00 -21.01 -26.34
N SER A 94 5.07 -21.77 -25.25
CA SER A 94 5.25 -23.23 -25.25
C SER A 94 4.03 -23.97 -25.83
N ALA A 95 2.83 -23.42 -25.66
CA ALA A 95 1.60 -23.97 -26.23
C ALA A 95 1.48 -23.74 -27.75
N LYS A 96 2.08 -22.66 -28.28
CA LYS A 96 2.11 -22.35 -29.72
C LYS A 96 3.07 -23.21 -30.54
N GLN A 97 4.13 -23.75 -29.91
CA GLN A 97 5.10 -24.64 -30.58
C GLN A 97 4.65 -26.11 -30.66
N LYS A 98 3.62 -26.51 -29.91
CA LYS A 98 3.07 -27.88 -29.92
C LYS A 98 1.85 -28.06 -30.85
N LYS A 99 1.57 -27.07 -31.70
CA LYS A 99 0.42 -27.05 -32.61
C LYS A 99 0.85 -26.94 -34.05
#